data_AF-A0ABD6FQ83-F1
#
_entry.id   AF-A0ABD6FQ83-F1
#
_cell.length_a   1.000
_cell.length_b   1.000
_cell.length_c   1.000
_cell.angle_alpha   90.00
_cell.angle_beta   90.00
_cell.angle_gamma   90.00
#
_symmetry.space_group_name_H-M   'P 1'
#
loop_
_entity.id
_entity.type
_entity.pdbx_description
1 polymer ?
#
loop_
_entity_poly.entity_id
_entity_poly.type
_entity_poly.pdbx_seq_one_letter_code
_entity_poly.pdbx_strand_id
1 'polypeptide(L)'
;MNLFLWRMAASVAGLWGSLTIVMYSLERLSLIRMAHDNGQGDGELPGSLIAWFFAGFIALNLTVFYALTRWARYIRANPKTPQAPVSVLIGVVALCGGALLWGMAAHAEDVREQAVVSLEPSLGYIAFQVLVASLALIMLVLVAVRWSPGYRREFIRS
;
A
#
# COMPACT_ATOMS: atom_id res chain seq x y z
N MET A 1 6.47 25.79 -9.01
CA MET A 1 6.54 24.48 -8.33
C MET A 1 7.31 23.51 -9.22
N ASN A 2 8.37 22.86 -8.71
CA ASN A 2 9.32 22.08 -9.54
C ASN A 2 8.63 20.85 -10.17
N LEU A 3 8.84 20.59 -11.48
CA LEU A 3 8.21 19.48 -12.24
C LEU A 3 8.41 18.11 -11.57
N PHE A 4 9.51 17.94 -10.84
CA PHE A 4 9.78 16.76 -10.03
C PHE A 4 8.77 16.57 -8.89
N LEU A 5 8.50 17.63 -8.12
CA LEU A 5 7.57 17.59 -6.98
C LEU A 5 6.15 17.23 -7.44
N TRP A 6 5.71 17.80 -8.55
CA TRP A 6 4.38 17.49 -9.10
C TRP A 6 4.24 16.02 -9.50
N ARG A 7 5.31 15.46 -10.08
CA ARG A 7 5.32 14.05 -10.52
C ARG A 7 5.47 13.07 -9.33
N MET A 8 6.10 13.50 -8.24
CA MET A 8 6.09 12.75 -6.97
C MET A 8 4.73 12.83 -6.28
N ALA A 9 4.08 14.00 -6.27
CA ALA A 9 2.71 14.15 -5.77
C ALA A 9 1.73 13.28 -6.55
N ALA A 10 1.86 13.21 -7.88
CA ALA A 10 1.07 12.31 -8.73
C ALA A 10 1.30 10.83 -8.36
N SER A 11 2.53 10.42 -8.01
CA SER A 11 2.79 9.06 -7.55
C SER A 11 2.18 8.76 -6.19
N VAL A 12 2.12 9.74 -5.28
CA VAL A 12 1.44 9.57 -3.98
C VAL A 12 -0.07 9.45 -4.18
N ALA A 13 -0.66 10.28 -5.04
CA ALA A 13 -2.08 10.20 -5.37
C ALA A 13 -2.42 8.86 -6.05
N GLY A 14 -1.59 8.40 -6.99
CA GLY A 14 -1.73 7.09 -7.62
C GLY A 14 -1.61 5.93 -6.62
N LEU A 15 -0.72 6.06 -5.63
CA LEU A 15 -0.53 5.08 -4.57
C LEU A 15 -1.79 4.98 -3.72
N TRP A 16 -2.34 6.12 -3.29
CA TRP A 16 -3.57 6.15 -2.50
C TRP A 16 -4.76 5.59 -3.29
N GLY A 17 -4.95 6.02 -4.55
CA GLY A 17 -6.05 5.52 -5.37
C GLY A 17 -5.97 4.01 -5.61
N SER A 18 -4.79 3.49 -5.95
CA SER A 18 -4.61 2.05 -6.17
C SER A 18 -4.77 1.23 -4.89
N LEU A 19 -4.24 1.71 -3.75
CA LEU A 19 -4.47 1.07 -2.44
C LEU A 19 -5.96 1.08 -2.08
N THR A 20 -6.68 2.18 -2.29
CA THR A 20 -8.12 2.25 -2.01
C THR A 20 -8.89 1.20 -2.81
N ILE A 21 -8.60 1.06 -4.11
CA ILE A 21 -9.26 0.05 -4.95
C ILE A 21 -8.96 -1.37 -4.44
N VAL A 22 -7.69 -1.67 -4.12
CA VAL A 22 -7.27 -2.98 -3.62
C VAL A 22 -7.94 -3.29 -2.28
N MET A 23 -7.85 -2.38 -1.32
CA MET A 23 -8.37 -2.57 0.04
C MET A 23 -9.90 -2.64 0.05
N TYR A 24 -10.57 -1.78 -0.73
CA TYR A 24 -12.02 -1.86 -0.91
C TYR A 24 -12.45 -3.20 -1.49
N SER A 25 -11.73 -3.69 -2.51
CA SER A 25 -12.06 -4.96 -3.15
C SER A 25 -11.83 -6.13 -2.19
N LEU A 26 -10.72 -6.14 -1.45
CA LEU A 26 -10.41 -7.17 -0.45
C LEU A 26 -11.45 -7.21 0.67
N GLU A 27 -11.81 -6.05 1.21
CA GLU A 27 -12.79 -5.93 2.28
C GLU A 27 -14.17 -6.43 1.81
N ARG A 28 -14.57 -6.07 0.60
CA ARG A 28 -15.84 -6.55 0.07
C ARG A 28 -15.84 -8.06 -0.19
N LEU A 29 -14.72 -8.61 -0.68
CA LEU A 29 -14.56 -10.06 -0.87
C LEU A 29 -14.59 -10.81 0.48
N SER A 30 -13.93 -10.28 1.53
CA SER A 30 -13.93 -10.88 2.86
C SER A 30 -15.32 -10.87 3.50
N LEU A 31 -16.05 -9.76 3.39
CA LEU A 31 -17.42 -9.64 3.92
C LEU A 31 -18.39 -10.59 3.22
N ILE A 32 -18.32 -10.73 1.89
CA ILE A 32 -19.14 -11.70 1.14
C ILE A 32 -18.88 -13.12 1.63
N ARG A 33 -17.60 -13.47 1.81
CA ARG A 33 -17.24 -14.81 2.28
C ARG A 33 -17.73 -15.06 3.70
N MET A 34 -17.58 -14.07 4.56
CA MET A 34 -17.99 -14.17 5.96
C MET A 34 -19.51 -14.24 6.13
N ALA A 35 -20.27 -13.50 5.31
CA ALA A 35 -21.73 -13.62 5.24
C ALA A 35 -22.16 -15.02 4.81
N HIS A 36 -21.46 -15.63 3.84
CA HIS A 36 -21.71 -17.00 3.42
C HIS A 36 -21.42 -18.03 4.51
N ASP A 37 -20.27 -17.90 5.19
CA ASP A 37 -19.90 -18.80 6.29
C ASP A 37 -20.90 -18.71 7.47
N ASN A 38 -21.57 -17.56 7.63
CA ASN A 38 -22.66 -17.35 8.60
C ASN A 38 -24.05 -17.76 8.08
N GLY A 39 -24.16 -18.34 6.88
CA GLY A 39 -25.42 -18.78 6.27
C GLY A 39 -26.33 -17.65 5.76
N GLN A 40 -25.79 -16.44 5.61
CA GLN A 40 -26.53 -15.22 5.26
C GLN A 40 -26.37 -14.81 3.78
N GLY A 41 -25.78 -15.67 2.95
CA GLY A 41 -25.62 -15.40 1.52
C GLY A 41 -25.06 -16.55 0.71
N ASP A 42 -25.09 -16.35 -0.60
CA ASP A 42 -24.86 -17.35 -1.64
C ASP A 42 -23.35 -17.63 -1.83
N GLY A 43 -22.49 -16.77 -1.27
CA GLY A 43 -21.03 -16.85 -1.38
C GLY A 43 -20.49 -16.55 -2.77
N GLU A 44 -21.35 -16.14 -3.71
CA GLU A 44 -20.95 -15.81 -5.07
C GLU A 44 -20.10 -14.54 -5.08
N LEU A 45 -18.84 -14.68 -5.48
CA LEU A 45 -17.89 -13.57 -5.56
C LEU A 45 -18.05 -12.89 -6.92
N PRO A 46 -18.46 -11.60 -6.98
CA PRO A 46 -18.65 -10.91 -8.25
C PRO A 46 -17.35 -10.85 -9.05
N GLY A 47 -17.35 -11.38 -10.27
CA GLY A 47 -16.15 -11.37 -11.14
C GLY A 47 -15.61 -9.97 -11.41
N SER A 48 -16.49 -8.96 -11.42
CA SER A 48 -16.10 -7.55 -11.54
C SER A 48 -15.24 -7.08 -10.36
N LEU A 49 -15.52 -7.53 -9.14
CA LEU A 49 -14.77 -7.19 -7.93
C LEU A 49 -13.36 -7.78 -7.96
N ILE A 50 -13.24 -9.01 -8.45
CA ILE A 50 -11.94 -9.67 -8.68
C ILE A 50 -11.15 -8.90 -9.75
N ALA A 51 -11.79 -8.51 -10.85
CA ALA A 51 -11.14 -7.71 -11.89
C ALA A 51 -10.65 -6.35 -11.35
N TRP A 52 -11.45 -5.67 -10.51
CA TRP A 52 -11.05 -4.42 -9.85
C TRP A 52 -9.87 -4.61 -8.89
N PHE A 53 -9.84 -5.70 -8.13
CA PHE A 53 -8.70 -6.05 -7.29
C PHE A 53 -7.42 -6.16 -8.12
N PHE A 54 -7.45 -6.93 -9.21
CA PHE A 54 -6.28 -7.07 -10.10
C PHE A 54 -5.89 -5.75 -10.77
N ALA A 55 -6.87 -4.97 -11.25
CA ALA A 55 -6.61 -3.66 -11.83
C ALA A 55 -5.94 -2.70 -10.83
N GLY A 56 -6.45 -2.66 -9.60
CA GLY A 56 -5.86 -1.90 -8.49
C GLY A 56 -4.45 -2.38 -8.16
N PHE A 57 -4.22 -3.69 -8.15
CA PHE A 57 -2.90 -4.27 -7.88
C PHE A 57 -1.89 -3.96 -8.98
N ILE A 58 -2.29 -4.02 -10.25
CA ILE A 58 -1.46 -3.61 -11.39
C ILE A 58 -1.12 -2.12 -11.27
N ALA A 59 -2.12 -1.26 -11.02
CA ALA A 59 -1.92 0.17 -10.84
C ALA A 59 -0.98 0.49 -9.65
N LEU A 60 -1.09 -0.26 -8.56
CA LEU A 60 -0.21 -0.16 -7.39
C LEU A 60 1.24 -0.46 -7.76
N ASN A 61 1.47 -1.59 -8.43
CA ASN A 61 2.82 -2.00 -8.86
C ASN A 61 3.43 -0.99 -9.84
N LEU A 62 2.66 -0.52 -10.82
CA LEU A 62 3.11 0.52 -11.76
C LEU A 62 3.47 1.82 -11.04
N THR A 63 2.68 2.21 -10.04
CA THR A 63 2.91 3.44 -9.27
C THR A 63 4.16 3.32 -8.40
N VAL A 64 4.33 2.21 -7.69
CA VAL A 64 5.52 1.94 -6.87
C VAL A 64 6.78 1.88 -7.74
N PHE A 65 6.73 1.19 -8.88
CA PHE A 65 7.85 1.10 -9.82
C PHE A 65 8.21 2.45 -10.42
N TYR A 66 7.20 3.26 -10.77
CA TYR A 66 7.39 4.62 -11.24
C TYR A 66 8.07 5.50 -10.18
N ALA A 67 7.61 5.45 -8.93
CA ALA A 67 8.19 6.20 -7.81
C ALA A 67 9.64 5.78 -7.57
N LEU A 68 9.91 4.48 -7.52
CA LEU A 68 11.26 3.91 -7.37
C LEU A 68 12.21 4.42 -8.46
N THR A 69 11.82 4.28 -9.73
CA THR A 69 12.64 4.66 -10.89
C THR A 69 12.94 6.17 -10.90
N ARG A 70 11.95 6.98 -10.50
CA ARG A 70 12.08 8.43 -10.47
C ARG A 70 12.97 8.89 -9.32
N TRP A 71 12.78 8.33 -8.13
CA TRP A 71 13.57 8.65 -6.96
C TRP A 71 15.03 8.20 -7.11
N ALA A 72 15.26 7.02 -7.71
CA ALA A 72 16.60 6.53 -8.05
C ALA A 72 17.33 7.45 -9.04
N ARG A 73 16.63 8.01 -10.04
CA ARG A 73 17.20 9.02 -10.93
C ARG A 73 17.52 10.32 -10.20
N TYR A 74 16.66 10.76 -9.28
CA TYR A 74 16.87 11.99 -8.53
C TYR A 74 18.08 11.93 -7.59
N ILE A 75 18.23 10.83 -6.84
CA ILE A 75 19.39 10.63 -5.95
C ILE A 75 20.69 10.57 -6.75
N ARG A 76 20.70 9.93 -7.92
CA ARG A 76 21.86 9.93 -8.81
C ARG A 76 22.25 11.34 -9.29
N ALA A 77 21.27 12.18 -9.57
CA ALA A 77 21.52 13.57 -9.97
C ALA A 77 21.92 14.47 -8.78
N ASN A 78 21.63 14.06 -7.54
CA ASN A 78 21.84 14.86 -6.33
C ASN A 78 22.46 13.99 -5.21
N PRO A 79 23.75 13.60 -5.33
CA PRO A 79 24.39 12.64 -4.42
C PRO A 79 24.51 13.14 -2.97
N LYS A 80 24.45 14.47 -2.75
CA LYS A 80 24.48 15.09 -1.42
C LYS A 80 23.12 15.12 -0.70
N THR A 81 22.07 14.50 -1.26
CA THR A 81 20.73 14.50 -0.64
C THR A 81 20.76 13.69 0.66
N PRO A 82 20.41 14.29 1.82
CA PRO A 82 20.40 13.57 3.09
C PRO A 82 19.37 12.44 3.06
N GLN A 83 19.78 11.25 3.47
CA GLN A 83 18.93 10.07 3.57
C GLN A 83 18.77 9.65 5.03
N ALA A 84 17.56 9.25 5.42
CA ALA A 84 17.31 8.74 6.77
C ALA A 84 18.13 7.45 7.06
N PRO A 85 18.37 7.08 8.32
CA PRO A 85 18.99 5.79 8.65
C PRO A 85 18.11 4.62 8.18
N VAL A 86 18.72 3.55 7.65
CA VAL A 86 17.98 2.35 7.20
C VAL A 86 17.20 1.73 8.36
N SER A 87 17.78 1.72 9.57
CA SER A 87 17.15 1.21 10.79
C SER A 87 15.84 1.93 11.11
N VAL A 88 15.80 3.26 10.95
CA VAL A 88 14.59 4.05 11.15
C VAL A 88 13.52 3.67 10.12
N LEU A 89 13.89 3.56 8.85
CA LEU A 89 12.95 3.19 7.79
C LEU A 89 12.36 1.79 8.01
N ILE A 90 13.21 0.80 8.33
CA ILE A 90 12.76 -0.57 8.65
C ILE A 90 11.90 -0.58 9.91
N GLY A 91 12.26 0.20 10.94
CA GLY A 91 11.47 0.35 12.15
C GLY A 91 10.06 0.87 11.87
N VAL A 92 9.92 1.89 11.01
CA VAL A 92 8.61 2.40 10.59
C VAL A 92 7.83 1.33 9.82
N VAL A 93 8.48 0.60 8.91
CA VAL A 93 7.82 -0.50 8.18
C VAL A 93 7.29 -1.58 9.14
N ALA A 94 8.09 -1.97 10.14
CA ALA A 94 7.69 -2.95 11.14
C ALA A 94 6.51 -2.45 11.99
N LEU A 95 6.54 -1.18 12.41
CA LEU A 95 5.43 -0.55 13.15
C LEU A 95 4.15 -0.49 12.32
N CYS A 96 4.25 -0.09 11.05
CA CYS A 96 3.10 -0.09 10.13
C CYS A 96 2.55 -1.51 9.90
N GLY A 97 3.43 -2.49 9.73
CA GLY A 97 3.04 -3.89 9.59
C GLY A 97 2.30 -4.40 10.83
N GLY A 98 2.82 -4.12 12.02
CA GLY A 98 2.16 -4.45 13.29
C GLY A 98 0.81 -3.76 13.44
N ALA A 99 0.71 -2.48 13.10
CA ALA A 99 -0.55 -1.73 13.14
C ALA A 99 -1.59 -2.30 12.16
N LEU A 100 -1.19 -2.70 10.95
CA LEU A 100 -2.09 -3.37 10.00
C LEU A 100 -2.60 -4.70 10.54
N LEU A 101 -1.71 -5.55 11.06
CA LEU A 101 -2.10 -6.84 11.63
C LEU A 101 -3.06 -6.67 12.81
N TRP A 102 -2.76 -5.73 13.70
CA TRP A 102 -3.64 -5.40 14.83
C TRP A 102 -5.00 -4.89 14.36
N GLY A 103 -5.01 -3.91 13.45
CA GLY A 103 -6.25 -3.34 12.92
C GLY A 103 -7.11 -4.38 12.19
N MET A 104 -6.48 -5.30 11.46
CA MET A 104 -7.19 -6.41 10.81
C MET A 104 -7.81 -7.37 11.82
N ALA A 105 -7.09 -7.70 12.90
CA ALA A 105 -7.62 -8.57 13.95
C ALA A 105 -8.80 -7.92 14.67
N ALA A 106 -8.65 -6.66 15.09
CA ALA A 106 -9.69 -5.91 15.77
C ALA A 106 -10.95 -5.74 14.88
N HIS A 107 -10.76 -5.39 13.60
CA HIS A 107 -11.88 -5.25 12.67
C HIS A 107 -12.58 -6.60 12.39
N ALA A 108 -11.83 -7.69 12.26
CA ALA A 108 -12.42 -9.01 12.07
C ALA A 108 -13.21 -9.48 13.28
N GLU A 109 -12.77 -9.15 14.50
CA GLU A 109 -13.52 -9.38 15.74
C GLU A 109 -14.83 -8.58 15.75
N ASP A 110 -14.77 -7.28 15.45
CA ASP A 110 -15.93 -6.38 15.38
C ASP A 110 -16.99 -6.86 14.38
N VAL A 111 -16.56 -7.37 13.22
CA VAL A 111 -17.48 -7.92 12.20
C VAL A 111 -18.06 -9.27 12.64
N ARG A 112 -17.32 -10.09 13.40
CA ARG A 112 -17.81 -11.40 13.90
C ARG A 112 -18.93 -11.25 14.93
N GLU A 113 -18.90 -10.19 15.72
CA GLU A 113 -19.92 -9.92 16.74
C GLU A 113 -21.25 -9.44 16.14
N GLN A 114 -21.29 -9.11 14.84
CA GLN A 114 -22.50 -8.66 14.18
C GLN A 114 -23.47 -9.81 13.94
N ALA A 115 -24.72 -9.63 14.37
CA ALA A 115 -25.80 -10.59 14.11
C ALA A 115 -26.09 -10.75 12.60
N VAL A 116 -25.91 -9.69 11.81
CA VAL A 116 -26.01 -9.69 10.34
C VAL A 116 -24.74 -9.04 9.79
N VAL A 117 -24.02 -9.75 8.94
CA VAL A 117 -22.78 -9.24 8.33
C VAL A 117 -23.14 -8.18 7.30
N SER A 118 -22.75 -6.94 7.54
CA SER A 118 -22.90 -5.88 6.54
C SER A 118 -21.97 -6.14 5.36
N LEU A 119 -22.51 -6.12 4.14
CA LEU A 119 -21.71 -6.23 2.91
C LEU A 119 -21.14 -4.88 2.44
N GLU A 120 -21.45 -3.80 3.15
CA GLU A 120 -20.90 -2.47 2.88
C GLU A 120 -19.53 -2.31 3.53
N PRO A 121 -18.47 -2.05 2.75
CA PRO A 121 -17.14 -1.88 3.31
C PRO A 121 -17.03 -0.65 4.22
N SER A 122 -16.36 -0.81 5.36
CA SER A 122 -16.09 0.31 6.26
C SER A 122 -15.07 1.27 5.66
N LEU A 123 -15.51 2.48 5.30
CA LEU A 123 -14.63 3.51 4.75
C LEU A 123 -13.55 3.95 5.74
N GLY A 124 -13.86 3.94 7.05
CA GLY A 124 -12.88 4.26 8.09
C GLY A 124 -11.77 3.23 8.18
N TYR A 125 -12.14 1.94 8.09
CA TYR A 125 -11.17 0.84 8.07
C TYR A 125 -10.30 0.86 6.80
N ILE A 126 -10.90 1.10 5.63
CA ILE A 126 -10.16 1.25 4.37
C ILE A 126 -9.21 2.45 4.45
N ALA A 127 -9.66 3.60 4.96
CA ALA A 127 -8.81 4.78 5.11
C ALA A 127 -7.60 4.51 6.03
N PHE A 128 -7.82 3.79 7.14
CA PHE A 128 -6.76 3.32 8.01
C PHE A 128 -5.76 2.41 7.26
N GLN A 129 -6.25 1.39 6.55
CA GLN A 129 -5.40 0.47 5.78
C GLN A 129 -4.58 1.21 4.72
N VAL A 130 -5.22 2.10 3.95
CA VAL A 130 -4.57 2.90 2.90
C VAL A 130 -3.49 3.80 3.51
N LEU A 131 -3.78 4.46 4.63
CA LEU A 131 -2.81 5.33 5.30
C LEU A 131 -1.58 4.54 5.76
N VAL A 132 -1.78 3.46 6.52
CA VAL A 132 -0.69 2.68 7.10
C VAL A 132 0.10 1.94 6.02
N ALA A 133 -0.57 1.34 5.03
CA ALA A 133 0.08 0.68 3.91
C ALA A 133 0.86 1.68 3.04
N SER A 134 0.32 2.88 2.82
CA SER A 134 1.04 3.91 2.06
C SER A 134 2.33 4.34 2.77
N LEU A 135 2.29 4.50 4.10
CA LEU A 135 3.47 4.84 4.89
C LEU A 135 4.53 3.73 4.80
N ALA A 136 4.13 2.47 4.97
CA ALA A 136 5.02 1.33 4.82
C ALA A 136 5.66 1.27 3.42
N LEU A 137 4.85 1.41 2.36
CA LEU A 137 5.32 1.36 0.97
C LEU A 137 6.25 2.51 0.63
N ILE A 138 5.98 3.73 1.10
CA ILE A 138 6.88 4.88 0.91
C ILE A 138 8.24 4.58 1.54
N MET A 139 8.27 4.09 2.79
CA MET A 139 9.52 3.73 3.46
C MET A 139 10.26 2.61 2.73
N LEU A 140 9.54 1.60 2.24
CA LEU A 140 10.12 0.52 1.43
C LEU A 140 10.71 1.04 0.11
N VAL A 141 10.08 2.00 -0.56
CA VAL A 141 10.65 2.65 -1.76
C VAL A 141 11.95 3.37 -1.40
N LEU A 142 11.98 4.13 -0.30
CA LEU A 142 13.19 4.85 0.15
C LEU A 142 14.34 3.91 0.54
N VAL A 143 14.01 2.74 1.10
CA VAL A 143 14.93 1.64 1.36
C VAL A 143 15.43 1.09 0.03
N ALA A 144 14.54 0.57 -0.82
CA ALA A 144 14.86 -0.11 -2.07
C ALA A 144 15.71 0.72 -3.04
N VAL A 145 15.51 2.04 -3.09
CA VAL A 145 16.30 2.92 -3.99
C VAL A 145 17.81 2.86 -3.69
N ARG A 146 18.22 2.59 -2.44
CA ARG A 146 19.65 2.46 -2.07
C ARG A 146 20.34 1.28 -2.73
N TRP A 147 19.59 0.23 -3.05
CA TRP A 147 20.10 -0.96 -3.72
C TRP A 147 19.79 -0.98 -5.22
N SER A 148 19.11 0.03 -5.75
CA SER A 148 18.82 0.11 -7.18
C SER A 148 20.12 0.22 -8.02
N PRO A 149 20.19 -0.45 -9.20
CA PRO A 149 21.39 -0.44 -10.04
C PRO A 149 21.81 0.99 -10.40
N GLY A 150 22.98 1.41 -9.91
CA GLY A 150 23.53 2.75 -10.11
C GLY A 150 24.03 3.45 -8.86
N TYR A 151 23.60 3.05 -7.66
CA TYR A 151 24.13 3.61 -6.40
C TYR A 151 25.56 3.13 -6.09
N ARG A 152 25.89 1.89 -6.48
CA ARG A 152 27.15 1.22 -6.10
C ARG A 152 28.35 1.47 -7.04
N ARG A 153 28.22 2.32 -8.07
CA ARG A 153 29.35 2.58 -9.00
C ARG A 153 30.31 3.66 -8.51
N GLU A 154 29.87 4.54 -7.62
CA GLU A 154 30.74 5.62 -7.11
C GLU A 154 31.57 5.17 -5.90
N PHE A 155 31.05 4.28 -5.04
CA PHE A 155 31.77 3.83 -3.84
C PHE A 155 32.95 2.88 -4.13
N ILE A 156 33.05 2.32 -5.34
CA ILE A 156 34.15 1.42 -5.74
C ILE A 156 35.28 2.19 -6.46
N ARG A 157 35.12 3.50 -6.68
CA ARG A 157 36.10 4.34 -7.39
C ARG A 157 36.72 5.47 -6.54
N SER A 158 36.55 5.44 -5.22
CA SER A 158 37.26 6.34 -4.28
C SER A 158 38.35 5.61 -3.53
#